data_AF-A0A2T9Y4D5-F1
#
_entry.id   AF-A0A2T9Y4D5-F1
#
_cell.length_a   1.000
_cell.length_b   1.000
_cell.length_c   1.000
_cell.angle_alpha   90.00
_cell.angle_beta   90.00
_cell.angle_gamma   90.00
#
_symmetry.space_group_name_H-M   'P 1'
#
loop_
_entity.id
_entity.type
_entity.pdbx_description
1 polymer ?
#
loop_
_entity_poly.entity_id
_entity_poly.type
_entity_poly.pdbx_seq_one_letter_code
_entity_poly.pdbx_strand_id
1 'polypeptide(L)'
;MNEATLQRIQELTEKVNQLLLAKETVPAPITVTEPEDEFITTRAPASELKIYPMLKDALPSIEEDFFRIQLTEEERKDAIYSCPRSSFMNYLPWSNYNMFDTYYRLDRSTQSNMTEAVLPLE
;
A
#
# COMPACT_ATOMS: atom_id res chain seq x y z
N MET A 1 -26.84 1.97 33.82
CA MET A 1 -25.68 2.74 33.32
C MET A 1 -25.21 3.62 34.46
N ASN A 2 -23.97 3.48 34.90
CA ASN A 2 -23.42 4.14 36.09
C ASN A 2 -22.87 5.53 35.76
N GLU A 3 -23.01 6.47 36.70
CA GLU A 3 -22.54 7.86 36.55
C GLU A 3 -21.07 7.94 36.13
N ALA A 4 -20.22 7.05 36.67
CA ALA A 4 -18.82 6.94 36.31
C ALA A 4 -18.59 6.61 34.81
N THR A 5 -19.49 5.86 34.18
CA THR A 5 -19.40 5.60 32.72
C THR A 5 -19.76 6.82 31.90
N LEU A 6 -20.74 7.61 32.33
CA LEU A 6 -21.11 8.87 31.67
C LEU A 6 -19.97 9.89 31.74
N GLN A 7 -19.34 10.03 32.91
CA GLN A 7 -18.19 10.90 33.10
C GLN A 7 -17.01 10.48 32.20
N ARG A 8 -16.73 9.17 32.11
CA ARG A 8 -15.65 8.66 31.27
C ARG A 8 -15.89 8.87 29.78
N ILE A 9 -17.14 8.76 29.33
CA ILE A 9 -17.52 9.05 27.93
C ILE A 9 -17.33 10.55 27.63
N GLN A 10 -17.74 11.42 28.56
CA GLN A 10 -17.57 12.86 28.40
C GLN A 10 -16.10 13.27 28.34
N GLU A 11 -15.27 12.73 29.23
CA GLU A 11 -13.81 12.96 29.23
C GLU A 11 -13.16 12.50 27.92
N LEU A 12 -13.56 11.33 27.40
CA LEU A 12 -13.05 10.81 26.13
C LEU A 12 -13.43 11.71 24.95
N THR A 13 -14.66 12.21 24.96
CA THR A 13 -15.19 13.10 23.93
C THR A 13 -14.41 14.41 23.88
N GLU A 14 -14.07 14.97 25.04
CA GLU A 14 -13.28 16.20 25.13
C GLU A 14 -11.84 15.99 24.62
N LYS A 15 -11.21 14.86 24.95
CA LYS A 15 -9.87 14.52 24.44
C LYS A 15 -9.85 14.35 22.91
N VAL A 16 -10.87 13.71 22.35
CA VAL A 16 -11.00 13.56 20.88
C VAL A 16 -11.16 14.92 20.20
N ASN A 17 -11.97 15.82 20.77
CA ASN A 17 -12.14 17.16 20.22
C ASN A 17 -10.84 17.97 20.26
N GLN A 18 -10.05 17.88 21.33
CA GLN A 18 -8.73 18.52 21.39
C GLN A 18 -7.76 17.96 20.35
N LEU A 19 -7.77 16.65 20.11
CA LEU A 19 -6.94 16.03 19.04
C LEU A 19 -7.38 16.46 17.65
N LEU A 20 -8.70 16.59 17.42
CA LEU A 20 -9.24 17.07 16.16
C LEU A 20 -8.81 18.51 15.90
N LEU A 21 -8.89 19.37 16.92
CA LEU A 21 -8.47 20.77 16.85
C LEU A 21 -6.96 20.91 16.67
N ALA A 22 -6.14 20.08 17.33
CA ALA A 22 -4.69 20.03 17.14
C ALA A 22 -4.30 19.58 15.72
N LYS A 23 -5.05 18.64 15.14
CA LYS A 23 -4.86 18.18 13.76
C LYS A 23 -5.28 19.23 12.73
N GLU A 24 -6.31 20.02 13.04
CA GLU A 24 -6.78 21.12 12.19
C GLU A 24 -5.92 22.39 12.33
N THR A 25 -5.24 22.56 13.46
CA THR A 25 -4.27 23.65 13.71
C THR A 25 -2.90 23.38 13.07
N VAL A 26 -2.72 22.28 12.33
CA VAL A 26 -1.61 22.17 11.38
C VAL A 26 -1.92 23.16 10.25
N PRO A 27 -1.18 24.28 10.14
CA PRO A 27 -1.34 25.15 8.99
C PRO A 27 -1.00 24.36 7.74
N ALA A 28 -1.55 24.80 6.61
CA ALA A 28 -1.14 24.43 5.25
C ALA A 28 0.36 24.06 5.14
N PRO A 29 0.73 23.13 4.23
CA PRO A 29 2.00 22.43 4.22
C PRO A 29 3.14 23.30 4.73
N ILE A 30 3.59 23.06 5.96
CA ILE A 30 4.81 23.65 6.44
C ILE A 30 5.88 23.05 5.54
N THR A 31 6.31 23.83 4.55
CA THR A 31 7.60 23.68 3.90
C THR A 31 8.63 23.83 5.00
N VAL A 32 8.90 22.72 5.70
CA VAL A 32 10.19 22.53 6.35
C VAL A 32 11.14 22.46 5.17
N THR A 33 11.78 23.58 4.85
CA THR A 33 13.00 23.61 4.05
C THR A 33 14.08 22.89 4.87
N GLU A 34 14.01 21.56 4.94
CA GLU A 34 15.21 20.74 4.96
C GLU A 34 16.00 21.07 3.69
N PRO A 35 17.35 21.04 3.71
CA PRO A 35 18.09 21.10 2.47
C PRO A 35 17.58 19.96 1.59
N GLU A 36 16.91 20.30 0.50
CA GLU A 36 16.49 19.36 -0.53
C GLU A 36 17.71 18.50 -0.84
N ASP A 37 17.69 17.24 -0.39
CA ASP A 37 18.74 16.28 -0.71
C ASP A 37 18.78 16.23 -2.24
N GLU A 38 19.93 16.55 -2.81
CA GLU A 38 20.13 16.69 -4.27
C GLU A 38 19.72 15.42 -5.03
N PHE A 39 19.66 14.27 -4.34
CA PHE A 39 19.23 12.99 -4.89
C PHE A 39 17.77 12.62 -4.60
N ILE A 40 17.05 13.38 -3.78
CA ILE A 40 15.63 13.15 -3.47
C ILE A 40 14.79 14.07 -4.35
N THR A 41 14.28 13.51 -5.44
CA THR A 41 13.28 14.20 -6.27
C THR A 41 11.88 13.82 -5.79
N THR A 42 11.06 14.82 -5.47
CA THR A 42 9.64 14.62 -5.18
C THR A 42 8.95 14.04 -6.42
N ARG A 43 8.22 12.94 -6.26
CA ARG A 43 7.46 12.32 -7.35
C ARG A 43 6.46 13.34 -7.90
N ALA A 44 6.45 13.52 -9.23
CA ALA A 44 5.44 14.35 -9.89
C ALA A 44 4.01 13.91 -9.48
N PRO A 45 3.07 14.85 -9.29
CA PRO A 45 1.70 14.51 -8.95
C PRO A 45 1.14 13.53 -9.98
N ALA A 46 0.36 12.57 -9.50
CA ALA A 46 -0.31 11.61 -10.38
C ALA A 46 -1.20 12.38 -11.35
N SER A 47 -0.80 12.44 -12.62
CA SER A 47 -1.62 13.01 -13.67
C SER A 47 -2.49 11.90 -14.25
N GLU A 48 -3.78 12.20 -14.46
CA GLU A 48 -4.67 11.32 -15.20
C GLU A 48 -4.23 11.30 -16.66
N LEU A 49 -3.69 10.16 -17.11
CA LEU A 49 -3.34 9.96 -18.50
C LEU A 49 -4.62 9.78 -19.32
N LYS A 50 -4.84 10.65 -20.30
CA LYS A 50 -5.94 10.50 -21.25
C LYS A 50 -5.61 9.40 -22.24
N ILE A 51 -6.48 8.39 -22.31
CA ILE A 51 -6.35 7.30 -23.29
C ILE A 51 -6.56 7.87 -24.69
N TYR A 52 -5.66 7.55 -25.61
CA TYR A 52 -5.76 7.98 -27.00
C TYR A 52 -6.95 7.30 -27.70
N PRO A 53 -7.78 8.01 -28.51
CA PRO A 53 -9.00 7.44 -29.07
C PRO A 53 -8.79 6.16 -29.89
N MET A 54 -7.77 6.13 -30.75
CA MET A 54 -7.49 4.93 -31.56
C MET A 54 -7.05 3.74 -30.70
N LEU A 55 -6.46 3.99 -29.52
CA LEU A 55 -6.07 2.94 -28.58
C LEU A 55 -7.31 2.37 -27.88
N LYS A 56 -8.28 3.22 -27.54
CA LYS A 56 -9.59 2.79 -27.01
C LYS A 56 -10.37 1.96 -28.03
N ASP A 57 -10.32 2.35 -29.31
CA ASP A 57 -11.01 1.59 -30.37
C ASP A 57 -10.34 0.23 -30.64
N ALA A 58 -9.00 0.18 -30.61
CA ALA A 58 -8.26 -1.06 -30.83
C ALA A 58 -8.32 -2.01 -29.62
N LEU A 59 -8.39 -1.46 -28.40
CA LEU A 59 -8.40 -2.20 -27.15
C LEU A 59 -9.44 -1.61 -26.19
N PRO A 60 -10.74 -1.97 -26.35
CA PRO A 60 -11.81 -1.46 -25.49
C PRO A 60 -11.60 -1.77 -24.00
N SER A 61 -10.94 -2.89 -23.70
CA SER A 61 -10.62 -3.34 -22.33
C SER A 61 -9.52 -2.52 -21.64
N ILE A 62 -8.94 -1.51 -22.29
CA ILE A 62 -7.90 -0.66 -21.68
C ILE A 62 -8.44 0.29 -20.60
N GLU A 63 -9.74 0.57 -20.65
CA GLU A 63 -10.43 1.36 -19.63
C GLU A 63 -10.77 0.51 -18.39
N GLU A 64 -10.79 -0.82 -18.55
CA GLU A 64 -10.99 -1.76 -17.46
C GLU A 64 -9.68 -1.91 -16.69
N ASP A 65 -9.73 -1.74 -15.37
CA ASP A 65 -8.55 -1.85 -14.51
C ASP A 65 -8.18 -3.33 -14.29
N PHE A 66 -7.68 -3.97 -15.34
CA PHE A 66 -7.28 -5.38 -15.39
C PHE A 66 -6.30 -5.76 -14.26
N PHE A 67 -5.50 -4.79 -13.81
CA PHE A 67 -4.51 -5.01 -12.75
C PHE A 67 -5.09 -4.91 -11.34
N ARG A 68 -6.25 -4.29 -11.16
CA ARG A 68 -6.91 -4.19 -9.84
C ARG A 68 -8.08 -5.13 -9.65
N ILE A 69 -8.66 -5.65 -10.72
CA ILE A 69 -9.70 -6.66 -10.63
C ILE A 69 -9.06 -7.95 -10.13
N GLN A 70 -9.48 -8.42 -8.96
CA GLN A 70 -9.10 -9.75 -8.47
C GLN A 70 -9.80 -10.77 -9.37
N LEU A 71 -9.05 -11.40 -10.28
CA LEU A 71 -9.51 -12.55 -11.05
C LEU A 71 -9.97 -13.65 -10.09
N THR A 72 -11.10 -14.28 -10.42
CA THR A 72 -11.52 -15.50 -9.70
C THR A 72 -10.51 -16.62 -9.93
N GLU A 73 -10.47 -17.62 -9.04
CA GLU A 73 -9.50 -18.71 -9.14
C GLU A 73 -9.64 -19.49 -10.45
N GLU A 74 -10.88 -19.59 -10.94
CA GLU A 74 -11.26 -20.22 -12.20
C GLU A 74 -10.74 -19.44 -13.41
N GLU A 75 -10.98 -18.13 -13.47
CA GLU A 75 -10.48 -17.25 -14.54
C GLU A 75 -8.95 -17.17 -14.54
N ARG A 76 -8.34 -17.16 -13.35
CA ARG A 76 -6.88 -17.19 -13.20
C ARG A 76 -6.30 -18.48 -13.76
N LYS A 77 -6.89 -19.63 -13.42
CA LYS A 77 -6.45 -20.92 -13.96
C LYS A 77 -6.62 -20.96 -15.47
N ASP A 78 -7.78 -20.54 -15.98
CA ASP A 78 -8.06 -20.55 -17.41
C ASP A 78 -7.05 -19.70 -18.19
N ALA A 79 -6.77 -18.47 -17.74
CA ALA A 79 -5.77 -17.60 -18.36
C ALA A 79 -4.33 -18.19 -18.34
N ILE A 80 -3.96 -18.87 -17.25
CA ILE A 80 -2.64 -19.53 -17.14
C ILE A 80 -2.56 -20.73 -18.09
N TYR A 81 -3.61 -21.55 -18.16
CA TYR A 81 -3.62 -22.79 -18.94
C TYR A 81 -3.96 -22.57 -20.44
N SER A 82 -4.61 -21.45 -20.79
CA SER A 82 -4.87 -21.06 -22.18
C SER A 82 -3.60 -20.62 -22.91
N CYS A 83 -2.58 -20.17 -22.17
CA CYS A 83 -1.31 -19.76 -22.74
C CYS A 83 -0.50 -20.99 -23.19
N PRO A 84 -0.03 -21.04 -24.46
CA PRO A 84 0.86 -22.11 -24.89
C PRO A 84 2.08 -22.15 -23.98
N ARG A 85 2.36 -23.32 -23.39
CA ARG A 85 3.55 -23.50 -22.55
C ARG A 85 4.77 -23.09 -23.39
N SER A 86 5.43 -21.99 -23.01
CA SER A 86 6.63 -21.53 -23.70
C SER A 86 7.72 -22.59 -23.52
N SER A 87 7.91 -23.47 -24.51
CA SER A 87 8.94 -24.51 -24.47
C SER A 87 10.36 -23.92 -24.57
N PHE A 88 10.47 -22.65 -24.95
CA PHE A 88 11.74 -21.95 -25.13
C PHE A 88 12.39 -21.48 -23.82
N MET A 89 11.62 -21.35 -22.73
CA MET A 89 12.13 -20.86 -21.46
C MET A 89 11.78 -21.85 -20.35
N ASN A 90 12.80 -22.54 -19.84
CA ASN A 90 12.69 -23.29 -18.60
C ASN A 90 12.70 -22.29 -17.43
N TYR A 91 11.55 -21.68 -17.15
CA TYR A 91 11.36 -20.94 -15.92
C TYR A 91 11.39 -21.91 -14.74
N LEU A 92 12.57 -22.06 -14.12
CA LEU A 92 12.64 -22.65 -12.80
C LEU A 92 11.99 -21.66 -11.82
N PRO A 93 10.98 -22.09 -11.04
CA PRO A 93 10.41 -21.23 -10.01
C PRO A 93 11.54 -20.76 -9.09
N TRP A 94 11.59 -19.46 -8.81
CA TRP A 94 12.62 -18.86 -7.95
C TRP A 94 12.67 -19.46 -6.54
N SER A 95 11.63 -20.21 -6.14
CA SER A 95 11.61 -21.03 -4.93
C SER A 95 12.68 -22.13 -4.88
N ASN A 96 13.34 -22.46 -6.00
CA ASN A 96 14.46 -23.40 -6.01
C ASN A 96 15.81 -22.77 -5.64
N TYR A 97 15.90 -21.44 -5.57
CA TYR A 97 17.12 -20.78 -5.14
C TYR A 97 17.03 -20.47 -3.64
N ASN A 98 17.85 -21.17 -2.84
CA ASN A 98 18.06 -20.93 -1.40
C ASN A 98 18.20 -19.43 -1.07
N MET A 99 18.78 -18.64 -1.97
CA MET A 99 18.98 -17.20 -1.81
C MET A 99 17.68 -16.42 -1.51
N PHE A 100 16.51 -16.81 -2.06
CA PHE A 100 15.25 -16.12 -1.74
C PHE A 100 14.72 -16.45 -0.35
N ASP A 101 14.95 -17.67 0.10
CA ASP A 101 14.56 -18.14 1.43
C ASP A 101 15.48 -17.61 2.55
N THR A 102 16.74 -17.27 2.23
CA THR A 102 17.73 -16.80 3.21
C THR A 102 17.90 -15.28 3.23
N TYR A 103 17.77 -14.58 2.11
CA TYR A 103 17.97 -13.12 2.05
C TYR A 103 16.67 -12.31 2.08
N TYR A 104 15.56 -12.84 1.56
CA TYR A 104 14.31 -12.08 1.37
C TYR A 104 13.13 -12.63 2.16
N ARG A 105 13.32 -13.74 2.89
CA ARG A 105 12.27 -14.31 3.74
C ARG A 105 12.15 -13.43 4.99
N LEU A 106 11.32 -12.39 4.89
CA LEU A 106 10.69 -11.81 6.07
C LEU A 106 9.99 -12.95 6.79
N ASP A 107 10.48 -13.30 7.97
CA ASP A 107 9.94 -14.36 8.81
C ASP A 107 8.42 -14.20 8.89
N ARG A 108 7.69 -15.11 8.24
CA ARG A 108 6.22 -15.16 8.34
C ARG A 108 5.77 -15.56 9.77
N SER A 109 6.73 -15.76 10.69
CA SER A 109 6.55 -16.19 12.07
C SER A 109 6.62 -15.05 13.09
N THR A 110 7.02 -13.83 12.72
CA THR A 110 7.01 -12.69 13.64
C THR A 110 6.07 -11.63 13.11
N GLN A 111 4.77 -11.90 13.27
CA GLN A 111 3.84 -10.82 13.61
C GLN A 111 4.13 -10.36 15.05
N SER A 112 5.38 -9.96 15.33
CA SER A 112 5.73 -9.23 16.52
C SER A 112 5.15 -7.83 16.32
N ASN A 113 4.19 -7.49 17.18
CA ASN A 113 3.51 -6.20 17.19
C ASN A 113 4.51 -5.05 17.01
N MET A 114 4.27 -4.18 16.02
CA MET A 114 5.12 -3.02 15.70
C MET A 114 5.19 -1.96 16.83
N THR A 115 4.53 -2.21 17.97
CA THR A 115 4.43 -1.29 19.11
C THR A 115 5.60 -1.42 20.10
N GLU A 116 6.38 -2.50 20.08
CA GLU A 116 7.50 -2.69 21.04
C GLU A 116 8.84 -2.09 20.59
N ALA A 117 8.93 -1.48 19.40
CA ALA A 117 10.19 -0.93 18.86
C ALA A 117 10.50 0.52 19.25
N VAL A 118 9.73 1.14 20.17
CA VAL A 118 10.06 2.47 20.70
C VAL A 118 11.01 2.28 21.88
N LEU A 119 12.30 2.53 21.64
CA LEU A 119 13.32 2.56 22.69
C LEU A 119 12.93 3.61 23.76
N PRO A 120 13.09 3.31 25.07
CA PRO A 120 13.00 4.34 26.08
C PRO A 120 14.23 5.26 25.94
N LEU A 121 13.98 6.55 25.71
CA LEU A 121 14.99 7.59 25.82
C LEU A 121 15.29 7.77 27.31
N GLU A 122 16.44 7.24 27.75
CA GLU A 122 17.10 7.65 29.00
C GLU A 122 17.89 8.94 28.76
#